data_AF-A0A7S2L4N4-F1
#
_entry.id   AF-A0A7S2L4N4-F1
#
_cell.length_a   1.000
_cell.length_b   1.000
_cell.length_c   1.000
_cell.angle_alpha   90.00
_cell.angle_beta   90.00
_cell.angle_gamma   90.00
#
_symmetry.space_group_name_H-M   'P 1'
#
loop_
_entity.id
_entity.type
_entity.pdbx_description
1 polymer ?
#
loop_
_entity_poly.entity_id
_entity_poly.type
_entity_poly.pdbx_seq_one_letter_code
_entity_poly.pdbx_strand_id
1 'polypeptide(L)'
;MPAAPLKCERGPSRAITVQQLLALLNAFEHHIRSRNMYYMSENIVKPLTKPHRVSYAELAGPQALTWFVSHFWGHSFRQFVQAIQRHASSESGERWASEAYWVCTFSNNQWQVEEEVGN
;
A
#
# COMPACT_ATOMS: atom_id res chain seq x y z
N MET A 1 5.92 3.57 -11.80
CA MET A 1 5.40 4.75 -11.08
C MET A 1 5.01 5.79 -12.12
N PRO A 2 3.83 6.40 -12.05
CA PRO A 2 3.42 7.50 -12.92
C PRO A 2 4.35 8.72 -12.75
N ALA A 3 4.41 9.58 -13.78
CA ALA A 3 5.26 10.78 -13.79
C ALA A 3 4.83 11.86 -12.78
N ALA A 4 3.55 11.82 -12.36
CA ALA A 4 2.98 12.64 -11.30
C ALA A 4 1.92 11.83 -10.54
N PRO A 5 1.62 12.15 -9.26
CA PRO A 5 0.55 11.49 -8.53
C PRO A 5 -0.81 11.71 -9.19
N LEU A 6 -1.63 10.67 -9.19
CA LEU A 6 -3.00 10.71 -9.66
C LEU A 6 -3.90 10.95 -8.45
N LYS A 7 -4.53 12.13 -8.38
CA LYS A 7 -5.47 12.45 -7.30
C LYS A 7 -6.69 11.56 -7.41
N CYS A 8 -7.15 11.06 -6.26
CA CYS A 8 -8.41 10.36 -6.14
C CYS A 8 -9.07 10.66 -4.80
N GLU A 9 -10.37 10.38 -4.73
CA GLU A 9 -11.17 10.55 -3.51
C GLU A 9 -10.63 9.67 -2.37
N ARG A 10 -10.81 10.14 -1.12
CA ARG A 10 -10.51 9.36 0.08
C ARG A 10 -11.40 8.10 0.13
N GLY A 11 -10.92 7.05 0.79
CA GLY A 11 -11.68 5.80 0.96
C GLY A 11 -11.41 4.77 -0.15
N PRO A 12 -12.45 4.16 -0.77
CA PRO A 12 -12.31 2.96 -1.60
C PRO A 12 -11.54 3.18 -2.91
N SER A 13 -11.37 4.43 -3.34
CA SER A 13 -10.59 4.77 -4.54
C SER A 13 -9.07 4.82 -4.30
N ARG A 14 -8.60 4.55 -3.07
CA ARG A 14 -7.17 4.56 -2.69
C ARG A 14 -6.62 3.16 -2.42
N ALA A 15 -7.01 2.18 -3.21
CA ALA A 15 -6.41 0.85 -3.16
C ALA A 15 -5.15 0.77 -4.05
N ILE A 16 -4.30 -0.22 -3.78
CA ILE A 16 -3.17 -0.60 -4.63
C ILE A 16 -3.28 -2.07 -5.02
N THR A 17 -2.82 -2.42 -6.22
CA THR A 17 -2.82 -3.83 -6.67
C THR A 17 -1.76 -4.65 -5.97
N VAL A 18 -1.93 -5.98 -5.98
CA VAL A 18 -0.86 -6.91 -5.54
C VAL A 18 0.42 -6.70 -6.35
N GLN A 19 0.32 -6.42 -7.65
CA GLN A 19 1.47 -6.10 -8.48
C GLN A 19 2.22 -4.85 -7.99
N GLN A 20 1.51 -3.77 -7.64
CA GLN A 20 2.13 -2.56 -7.09
C GLN A 20 2.79 -2.83 -5.73
N LEU A 21 2.16 -3.65 -4.89
CA LEU A 21 2.68 -4.05 -3.59
C LEU A 21 3.96 -4.89 -3.71
N LEU A 22 4.00 -5.84 -4.64
CA LEU A 22 5.19 -6.64 -4.94
C LEU A 22 6.32 -5.80 -5.53
N ALA A 23 5.99 -4.87 -6.43
CA ALA A 23 6.97 -3.94 -6.98
C ALA A 23 7.63 -3.11 -5.88
N LEU A 24 6.86 -2.66 -4.88
CA LEU A 24 7.39 -1.96 -3.71
C LEU A 24 8.29 -2.86 -2.87
N LEU A 25 7.86 -4.09 -2.56
CA LEU A 25 8.67 -5.04 -1.79
C LEU A 25 10.00 -5.33 -2.49
N ASN A 26 9.98 -5.60 -3.80
CA ASN A 26 11.16 -5.93 -4.58
C ASN A 26 12.12 -4.74 -4.70
N ALA A 27 11.60 -3.53 -4.97
CA ALA A 27 12.42 -2.33 -5.09
C ALA A 27 13.20 -2.00 -3.82
N PHE A 28 12.63 -2.32 -2.65
CA PHE A 28 13.23 -2.02 -1.35
C PHE A 28 13.65 -3.27 -0.58
N GLU A 29 13.79 -4.42 -1.23
CA GLU A 29 13.99 -5.71 -0.56
C GLU A 29 15.15 -5.68 0.44
N HIS A 30 16.29 -5.12 0.01
CA HIS A 30 17.50 -4.99 0.83
C HIS A 30 17.32 -4.10 2.06
N HIS A 31 16.43 -3.10 1.99
CA HIS A 31 16.08 -2.22 3.10
C HIS A 31 14.99 -2.84 3.97
N ILE A 32 14.05 -3.60 3.41
CA ILE A 32 12.94 -4.18 4.16
C ILE A 32 13.42 -5.37 4.98
N ARG A 33 14.07 -6.36 4.37
CA ARG A 33 14.46 -7.62 5.01
C ARG A 33 13.30 -8.26 5.81
N SER A 34 13.34 -8.15 7.14
CA SER A 34 12.33 -8.66 8.11
C SER A 34 11.59 -7.55 8.87
N ARG A 35 11.70 -6.29 8.43
CA ARG A 35 11.08 -5.13 9.06
C ARG A 35 9.57 -5.10 8.84
N ASN A 36 8.89 -4.33 9.68
CA ASN A 36 7.43 -4.32 9.80
C ASN A 36 6.80 -3.06 9.17
N MET A 37 5.49 -2.89 9.34
CA MET A 37 4.76 -1.79 8.71
C MET A 37 5.10 -0.42 9.29
N TYR A 38 5.56 -0.33 10.55
CA TYR A 38 6.09 0.92 11.11
C TYR A 38 7.31 1.39 10.33
N TYR A 39 8.23 0.47 10.02
CA TYR A 39 9.38 0.80 9.19
C TYR A 39 8.94 1.24 7.78
N MET A 40 8.00 0.51 7.18
CA MET A 40 7.47 0.84 5.85
C MET A 40 6.88 2.25 5.82
N SER A 41 6.07 2.63 6.81
CA SER A 41 5.46 3.95 6.87
C SER A 41 6.51 5.07 6.94
N GLU A 42 7.43 5.00 7.92
CA GLU A 42 8.38 6.08 8.20
C GLU A 42 9.56 6.15 7.23
N ASN A 43 10.02 5.02 6.72
CA ASN A 43 11.29 4.95 5.99
C ASN A 43 11.12 4.73 4.49
N ILE A 44 9.95 4.28 4.03
CA ILE A 44 9.69 4.03 2.61
C ILE A 44 8.54 4.90 2.12
N VAL A 45 7.34 4.75 2.68
CA VAL A 45 6.12 5.44 2.20
C VAL A 45 6.23 6.95 2.35
N LYS A 46 6.51 7.46 3.57
CA LYS A 46 6.66 8.90 3.80
C LYS A 46 7.74 9.51 2.89
N PRO A 47 8.98 8.98 2.81
CA PRO A 47 9.98 9.53 1.90
C PRO A 47 9.55 9.55 0.42
N LEU A 48 8.89 8.50 -0.07
CA LEU A 48 8.39 8.44 -1.44
C LEU A 48 7.30 9.48 -1.71
N THR A 49 6.40 9.71 -0.76
CA THR A 49 5.28 10.65 -0.95
C THR A 49 5.61 12.07 -0.53
N LYS A 50 6.75 12.32 0.12
CA LYS A 50 7.20 13.64 0.60
C LYS A 50 7.11 14.77 -0.43
N PRO A 51 7.49 14.58 -1.72
CA PRO A 51 7.44 15.67 -2.70
C PRO A 51 6.04 16.24 -2.93
N HIS A 52 4.99 15.43 -2.75
CA HIS A 52 3.62 15.80 -3.06
C HIS A 52 2.69 15.75 -1.83
N ARG A 53 3.13 15.15 -0.72
CA ARG A 53 2.38 14.95 0.53
C ARG A 53 1.01 14.28 0.32
N VAL A 54 1.01 13.22 -0.47
CA VAL A 54 -0.18 12.41 -0.83
C VAL A 54 -0.10 11.00 -0.22
N SER A 55 -1.18 10.22 -0.35
CA SER A 55 -1.14 8.78 -0.05
C SER A 55 -0.21 8.04 -1.02
N TYR A 56 0.26 6.85 -0.63
CA TYR A 56 1.05 6.04 -1.54
C TYR A 56 0.21 5.53 -2.72
N ALA A 57 -1.09 5.28 -2.51
CA ALA A 57 -2.01 4.90 -3.59
C ALA A 57 -2.06 5.95 -4.71
N GLU A 58 -2.19 7.23 -4.36
CA GLU A 58 -2.16 8.33 -5.33
C GLU A 58 -0.81 8.40 -6.08
N LEU A 59 0.30 8.08 -5.43
CA LEU A 59 1.62 8.04 -6.05
C LEU A 59 1.81 6.81 -6.95
N ALA A 60 1.36 5.63 -6.53
CA ALA A 60 1.59 4.37 -7.24
C ALA A 60 0.66 4.19 -8.44
N GLY A 61 -0.47 4.89 -8.46
CA GLY A 61 -1.56 4.73 -9.42
C GLY A 61 -2.78 4.11 -8.72
N PRO A 62 -3.72 4.92 -8.21
CA PRO A 62 -4.80 4.46 -7.36
C PRO A 62 -5.74 3.50 -8.11
N GLN A 63 -6.31 2.56 -7.39
CA GLN A 63 -7.26 1.58 -7.90
C GLN A 63 -8.55 1.60 -7.07
N ALA A 64 -9.64 1.16 -7.69
CA ALA A 64 -10.88 0.85 -6.98
C ALA A 64 -10.66 -0.38 -6.09
N LEU A 65 -11.12 -0.29 -4.84
CA LEU A 65 -11.01 -1.33 -3.83
C LEU A 65 -11.70 -2.63 -4.23
N THR A 66 -11.00 -3.75 -4.08
CA THR A 66 -11.59 -5.10 -4.07
C THR A 66 -11.67 -5.65 -2.64
N TRP A 67 -10.57 -5.52 -1.87
CA TRP A 67 -10.43 -6.08 -0.52
C TRP A 67 -9.91 -5.07 0.49
N PHE A 68 -10.63 -4.90 1.61
CA PHE A 68 -10.16 -4.11 2.74
C PHE A 68 -9.31 -4.95 3.70
N VAL A 69 -8.19 -4.41 4.17
CA VAL A 69 -7.30 -5.13 5.10
C VAL A 69 -6.96 -4.28 6.33
N SER A 70 -7.34 -4.81 7.49
CA SER A 70 -6.84 -4.38 8.79
C SER A 70 -5.81 -5.39 9.28
N HIS A 71 -4.65 -4.91 9.76
CA HIS A 71 -3.56 -5.78 10.23
C HIS A 71 -2.75 -5.11 11.34
N PHE A 72 -2.06 -5.92 12.13
CA PHE A 72 -1.12 -5.43 13.14
C PHE A 72 0.18 -4.94 12.48
N TRP A 73 0.54 -3.68 12.73
CA TRP A 73 1.71 -3.05 12.11
C TRP A 73 3.05 -3.62 12.54
N GLY A 74 3.12 -4.33 13.67
CA GLY A 74 4.34 -4.97 14.14
C GLY A 74 4.70 -6.25 13.38
N HIS A 75 3.78 -6.79 12.56
CA HIS A 75 4.03 -7.97 11.75
C HIS A 75 4.98 -7.69 10.58
N SER A 76 5.76 -8.69 10.17
CA SER A 76 6.72 -8.57 9.07
C SER A 76 6.04 -8.15 7.77
N PHE A 77 6.56 -7.12 7.10
CA PHE A 77 6.00 -6.66 5.84
C PHE A 77 6.08 -7.73 4.76
N ARG A 78 7.16 -8.51 4.71
CA ARG A 78 7.29 -9.61 3.74
C ARG A 78 6.20 -10.67 3.93
N GLN A 79 5.92 -11.04 5.18
CA GLN A 79 4.88 -12.01 5.49
C GLN A 79 3.48 -11.46 5.19
N PHE A 80 3.25 -10.17 5.45
CA PHE A 80 2.05 -9.47 5.02
C PHE A 80 1.84 -9.57 3.50
N VAL A 81 2.85 -9.23 2.69
CA VAL A 81 2.76 -9.32 1.22
C VAL A 81 2.50 -10.77 0.76
N GLN A 82 3.14 -11.76 1.39
CA GLN A 82 2.88 -13.18 1.09
C GLN A 82 1.44 -13.58 1.41
N ALA A 83 0.86 -13.09 2.51
CA ALA A 83 -0.53 -13.36 2.86
C ALA A 83 -1.49 -12.77 1.82
N ILE A 84 -1.27 -11.52 1.42
CA ILE A 84 -2.05 -10.84 0.36
C ILE A 84 -1.94 -11.59 -0.96
N GLN A 85 -0.74 -12.00 -1.36
CA GLN A 85 -0.53 -12.75 -2.60
C GLN A 85 -1.27 -14.09 -2.59
N ARG A 86 -1.20 -14.84 -1.48
CA ARG A 86 -1.89 -16.13 -1.34
C ARG A 86 -3.41 -15.96 -1.39
N HIS A 87 -3.95 -14.96 -0.70
CA HIS A 87 -5.36 -14.63 -0.73
C HIS A 87 -5.83 -14.25 -2.15
N ALA A 88 -5.12 -13.33 -2.82
CA ALA A 88 -5.46 -12.95 -4.19
C ALA A 88 -5.41 -14.15 -5.16
N SER A 89 -4.44 -15.06 -4.96
CA SER A 89 -4.29 -16.26 -5.79
C SER A 89 -5.43 -17.26 -5.58
N SER A 90 -5.96 -17.37 -4.36
CA SER A 90 -7.10 -18.24 -4.09
C SER A 90 -8.42 -17.68 -4.63
N GLU A 91 -8.62 -16.36 -4.53
CA GLU A 91 -9.87 -15.72 -4.94
C GLU A 91 -9.98 -15.53 -6.47
N SER A 92 -8.89 -15.13 -7.13
CA SER A 92 -8.95 -14.64 -8.52
C SER A 92 -8.11 -15.42 -9.52
N GLY A 93 -7.53 -16.56 -9.09
CA GLY A 93 -6.75 -17.44 -9.96
C GLY A 93 -5.66 -16.68 -10.71
N GLU A 94 -5.64 -16.77 -12.04
CA GLU A 94 -4.65 -16.10 -12.89
C GLU A 94 -4.66 -14.56 -12.83
N ARG A 95 -5.74 -13.93 -12.35
CA ARG A 95 -5.90 -12.47 -12.27
C ARG A 95 -5.48 -11.88 -10.91
N TRP A 96 -4.91 -12.69 -10.03
CA TRP A 96 -4.52 -12.30 -8.67
C TRP A 96 -3.67 -11.02 -8.61
N ALA A 97 -2.82 -10.78 -9.61
CA ALA A 97 -1.93 -9.62 -9.63
C ALA A 97 -2.66 -8.27 -9.73
N SER A 98 -3.87 -8.25 -10.31
CA SER A 98 -4.72 -7.06 -10.45
C SER A 98 -5.65 -6.81 -9.28
N GLU A 99 -5.77 -7.74 -8.33
CA GLU A 99 -6.60 -7.56 -7.13
C GLU A 99 -6.12 -6.37 -6.32
N ALA A 100 -7.05 -5.48 -5.95
CA ALA A 100 -6.74 -4.21 -5.32
C ALA A 100 -7.10 -4.23 -3.82
N TYR A 101 -6.11 -3.86 -3.00
CA TYR A 101 -6.22 -3.88 -1.56
C TYR A 101 -6.14 -2.47 -0.99
N TRP A 102 -7.10 -2.14 -0.12
CA TRP A 102 -7.01 -0.96 0.73
C TRP A 102 -6.29 -1.36 2.02
N VAL A 103 -5.19 -0.67 2.31
CA VAL A 103 -4.34 -0.93 3.47
C VAL A 103 -3.97 0.42 4.05
N CYS A 104 -4.25 0.63 5.34
CA CYS A 104 -4.14 1.95 5.97
C CYS A 104 -2.81 2.68 5.70
N THR A 105 -1.67 1.98 5.69
CA THR A 105 -0.35 2.59 5.42
C THR A 105 -0.21 3.14 4.00
N PHE A 106 -0.87 2.54 3.02
CA PHE A 106 -0.79 2.93 1.60
C PHE A 106 -1.92 3.85 1.18
N SER A 107 -3.11 3.63 1.74
CA SER A 107 -4.34 4.29 1.36
C SER A 107 -4.58 5.61 2.08
N ASN A 108 -4.16 5.72 3.35
CA ASN A 108 -4.24 7.00 4.07
C ASN A 108 -3.05 7.88 3.71
N ASN A 109 -3.29 9.19 3.66
CA ASN A 109 -2.20 10.15 3.60
C ASN A 109 -1.41 10.15 4.93
N GLN A 110 -0.22 9.54 4.93
CA GLN A 110 0.63 9.46 6.14
C GLN A 110 1.14 10.83 6.63
N TRP A 111 0.91 11.90 5.87
CA TRP A 111 1.22 13.28 6.26
C TRP A 111 0.08 14.00 6.98
N GLN A 112 -1.14 13.43 6.97
CA GLN A 112 -2.37 13.99 7.53
C GLN A 112 -3.20 12.88 8.20
N VAL A 113 -2.54 11.98 8.92
CA VAL A 113 -3.21 10.79 9.47
C VAL A 113 -4.38 11.17 10.38
N GLU A 114 -4.23 12.20 11.21
CA GLU A 114 -5.29 12.69 12.11
C GLU A 114 -6.57 13.06 11.35
N GLU A 115 -6.45 13.84 10.27
CA GLU A 115 -7.57 14.19 9.39
C GLU A 115 -8.17 12.97 8.65
N GLU A 116 -7.37 11.95 8.39
CA GLU A 116 -7.80 10.73 7.68
C GLU A 116 -8.55 9.76 8.62
N VAL A 117 -8.29 9.81 9.93
CA VAL A 117 -8.95 8.95 10.93
C VAL A 117 -10.05 9.67 11.74
N GLY A 118 -10.25 10.96 11.51
CA GLY A 118 -11.36 11.72 12.08
C GLY A 118 -11.10 12.30 13.47
N ASN A 119 -9.85 12.64 13.79
CA ASN A 119 -9.48 13.40 15.00
C ASN A 119 -9.44 14.90 14.73
#